data_AF-A0A7C9VQ70-F1
#
_entry.id   AF-A0A7C9VQ70-F1
#
_cell.length_a   1.000
_cell.length_b   1.000
_cell.length_c   1.000
_cell.angle_alpha   90.00
_cell.angle_beta   90.00
_cell.angle_gamma   90.00
#
_symmetry.space_group_name_H-M   'P 1'
#
loop_
_entity.id
_entity.type
_entity.pdbx_description
1 polymer ?
#
loop_
_entity_poly.entity_id
_entity_poly.type
_entity_poly.pdbx_seq_one_letter_code
_entity_poly.pdbx_strand_id
1 'polypeptide(L)'
;MLRYLASWKNLAGCTGGLIGLLLHFAGFAGSYWLLVVVGLYGVGALAASPERIILVTAPEEEASLLRTELDALVLRVRGLNVPTEVPPKLAEIAEVLRGMLDRPRELRADPDALHAVTRLVGTDLPLSVQTYLNLPWWYAAARGSGAELVRQLDLLHADAVRVAERFHAADVQRQADHTRYLEDRD
;
A
#
# COMPACT_ATOMS: atom_id res chain seq x y z
N MET A 1 19.79 18.94 -3.35
CA MET A 1 19.14 19.13 -2.04
C MET A 1 17.82 19.94 -2.11
N LEU A 2 17.11 20.00 -3.25
CA LEU A 2 15.81 20.69 -3.38
C LEU A 2 14.79 19.93 -4.25
N ARG A 3 15.04 18.66 -4.56
CA ARG A 3 14.29 17.89 -5.58
C ARG A 3 13.47 16.75 -5.00
N TYR A 4 12.78 17.00 -3.88
CA TYR A 4 11.80 16.05 -3.32
C TYR A 4 10.59 16.75 -2.68
N LEU A 5 10.30 17.99 -3.09
CA LEU A 5 9.06 18.73 -2.80
C LEU A 5 7.86 18.22 -3.62
N ALA A 6 7.93 17.00 -4.15
CA ALA A 6 6.94 16.44 -5.07
C ALA A 6 5.95 15.49 -4.36
N SER A 7 5.39 15.92 -3.22
CA SER A 7 4.04 15.48 -2.86
C SER A 7 3.04 16.40 -3.54
N TRP A 8 3.00 16.29 -4.88
CA TRP A 8 2.09 17.03 -5.77
C TRP A 8 0.60 16.82 -5.41
N LYS A 9 0.31 15.78 -4.61
CA LYS A 9 -1.03 15.40 -4.15
C LYS A 9 -1.53 16.25 -2.98
N ASN A 10 -0.66 16.71 -2.07
CA ASN A 10 -1.06 17.54 -0.94
C ASN A 10 -1.13 19.04 -1.27
N LEU A 11 -0.28 19.52 -2.20
CA LEU A 11 -0.31 20.92 -2.60
C LEU A 11 -1.59 21.26 -3.40
N ALA A 12 -2.00 20.37 -4.30
CA ALA A 12 -3.22 20.57 -5.11
C ALA A 12 -4.51 20.62 -4.26
N GLY A 13 -4.60 19.77 -3.22
CA GLY A 13 -5.75 19.74 -2.31
C GLY A 13 -5.83 20.95 -1.38
N CYS A 14 -4.69 21.37 -0.80
CA CYS A 14 -4.67 22.54 0.09
C CYS A 14 -4.89 23.86 -0.66
N THR A 15 -4.39 24.01 -1.90
CA THR A 15 -4.65 25.21 -2.70
C THR A 15 -6.11 25.27 -3.17
N GLY A 16 -6.71 24.13 -3.53
CA GLY A 16 -8.13 24.05 -3.89
C GLY A 16 -9.08 24.38 -2.73
N GLY A 17 -8.78 23.89 -1.52
CA GLY A 17 -9.55 24.20 -0.32
C GLY A 17 -9.48 25.67 0.10
N LEU A 18 -8.29 26.29 -0.02
CA LEU A 18 -8.10 27.72 0.26
C LEU A 18 -8.86 28.62 -0.73
N ILE A 19 -8.88 28.26 -2.02
CA ILE A 19 -9.62 29.01 -3.05
C ILE A 19 -11.13 28.88 -2.84
N GLY A 20 -11.62 27.68 -2.50
CA GLY A 20 -13.03 27.45 -2.17
C GLY A 20 -13.50 28.23 -0.93
N LEU A 21 -12.64 28.33 0.09
CA LEU A 21 -12.95 29.09 1.31
C LEU A 21 -12.96 30.61 1.04
N LEU A 22 -12.01 31.12 0.25
CA LEU A 22 -11.96 32.53 -0.19
C LEU A 22 -13.18 32.93 -1.02
N LEU A 23 -13.67 32.05 -1.90
CA LEU A 23 -14.87 32.27 -2.73
C LEU A 23 -16.16 32.27 -1.89
N HIS A 24 -16.24 31.45 -0.84
CA HIS A 24 -17.38 31.42 0.07
C HIS A 24 -17.49 32.72 0.88
N PHE A 25 -16.38 33.23 1.40
CA PHE A 25 -16.36 34.49 2.16
C PHE A 25 -16.52 35.75 1.28
N ALA A 26 -16.24 35.67 -0.03
CA ALA A 26 -16.41 36.78 -0.97
C ALA A 26 -17.87 37.07 -1.37
N GLY A 27 -18.86 36.36 -0.82
CA GLY A 27 -20.27 36.73 -0.93
C GLY A 27 -20.92 36.51 -2.31
N PHE A 28 -20.30 35.73 -3.20
CA PHE A 28 -20.81 35.43 -4.54
C PHE A 28 -21.92 34.34 -4.57
N ALA A 29 -22.77 34.29 -3.54
CA ALA A 29 -23.83 33.29 -3.39
C ALA A 29 -25.10 33.60 -4.23
N GLY A 30 -24.95 34.04 -5.47
CA GLY A 30 -26.05 34.31 -6.39
C GLY A 30 -25.69 34.06 -7.87
N SER A 31 -26.65 33.57 -8.64
CA SER A 31 -26.66 33.30 -10.10
C SER A 31 -25.59 32.35 -10.70
N TYR A 32 -24.34 32.32 -10.20
CA TYR A 32 -23.24 31.56 -10.80
C TYR A 32 -22.86 30.27 -10.06
N TRP A 33 -23.70 29.80 -9.13
CA TRP A 33 -23.45 28.61 -8.32
C TRP A 33 -23.20 27.34 -9.16
N LEU A 34 -23.87 27.20 -10.31
CA LEU A 34 -23.67 26.08 -11.23
C LEU A 34 -22.28 26.08 -11.86
N LEU A 35 -21.71 27.24 -12.20
CA LEU A 35 -20.35 27.32 -12.74
C LEU A 35 -19.32 26.94 -11.69
N VAL A 36 -19.57 27.30 -10.41
CA VAL A 36 -18.72 26.87 -9.29
C VAL A 36 -18.78 25.36 -9.10
N VAL A 37 -19.98 24.77 -9.13
CA VAL A 37 -20.15 23.30 -9.02
C VAL A 37 -19.50 22.58 -10.20
N VAL A 38 -19.67 23.05 -11.43
CA VAL A 38 -19.03 22.47 -12.62
C VAL A 38 -17.50 22.60 -12.55
N GLY A 39 -16.98 23.74 -12.07
CA GLY A 39 -15.55 23.93 -11.86
C GLY A 39 -14.99 22.99 -10.79
N LEU A 40 -15.67 22.87 -9.64
CA LEU A 40 -15.26 21.97 -8.56
C LEU A 40 -15.36 20.50 -8.98
N TYR A 41 -16.41 20.13 -9.71
CA TYR A 41 -16.60 18.78 -10.22
C TYR A 41 -15.57 18.46 -11.31
N GLY A 42 -15.23 19.42 -12.18
CA GLY A 42 -14.16 19.26 -13.17
C GLY A 42 -12.80 19.06 -12.52
N VAL A 43 -12.48 19.83 -11.47
CA VAL A 43 -11.25 19.64 -10.69
C VAL A 43 -11.27 18.31 -9.93
N GLY A 44 -12.41 17.91 -9.37
CA GLY A 44 -12.58 16.60 -8.71
C GLY A 44 -12.46 15.42 -9.67
N ALA A 45 -13.03 15.54 -10.87
CA ALA A 45 -12.97 14.52 -11.92
C ALA A 45 -11.57 14.40 -12.54
N LEU A 46 -10.80 15.50 -12.59
CA LEU A 46 -9.40 15.50 -13.01
C LEU A 46 -8.45 15.04 -11.88
N ALA A 47 -8.87 15.16 -10.62
CA ALA A 47 -8.14 14.66 -9.45
C ALA A 47 -8.42 13.18 -9.16
N ALA A 48 -9.59 12.67 -9.58
CA ALA A 48 -9.87 11.25 -9.65
C ALA A 48 -9.04 10.65 -10.79
N SER A 49 -7.85 10.13 -10.47
CA SER A 49 -7.06 9.36 -11.43
C SER A 49 -7.96 8.29 -12.06
N PRO A 50 -8.14 8.26 -13.38
CA PRO A 50 -8.84 7.16 -14.03
C PRO A 50 -8.06 5.89 -13.70
N GLU A 51 -8.77 4.90 -13.13
CA GLU A 51 -8.27 3.53 -13.01
C GLU A 51 -7.73 3.12 -14.38
N ARG A 52 -6.41 2.96 -14.45
CA ARG A 52 -5.77 2.56 -15.70
C ARG A 52 -6.12 1.09 -15.90
N ILE A 53 -7.11 0.85 -16.75
CA ILE A 53 -7.35 -0.48 -17.32
C ILE A 53 -6.16 -0.75 -18.23
N ILE A 54 -5.10 -1.39 -17.70
CA ILE A 54 -3.93 -1.78 -18.48
C ILE A 54 -4.18 -3.17 -19.05
N LEU A 55 -4.30 -3.24 -20.37
CA LEU A 55 -4.31 -4.47 -21.15
C LEU A 55 -2.95 -5.15 -21.02
N VAL A 56 -2.93 -6.34 -20.41
CA VAL A 56 -1.82 -7.30 -20.38
C VAL A 56 -0.45 -6.65 -20.08
N THR A 57 -0.24 -6.21 -18.84
CA THR A 57 1.10 -5.85 -18.34
C THR A 57 1.98 -7.10 -18.26
N ALA A 58 3.28 -6.97 -18.59
CA ALA A 58 4.24 -8.06 -18.40
C ALA A 58 4.35 -8.40 -16.89
N PRO A 59 4.43 -9.69 -16.50
CA PRO A 59 4.53 -10.08 -15.10
C PRO A 59 5.68 -9.42 -14.34
N GLU A 60 6.79 -9.22 -15.03
CA GLU A 60 7.97 -8.56 -14.48
C GLU A 60 7.71 -7.08 -14.16
N GLU A 61 6.94 -6.37 -14.99
CA GLU A 61 6.63 -4.96 -14.76
C GLU A 61 5.68 -4.78 -13.58
N GLU A 62 4.61 -5.57 -13.52
CA GLU A 62 3.63 -5.51 -12.43
C GLU A 62 4.26 -5.82 -11.08
N ALA A 63 5.05 -6.90 -10.99
CA ALA A 63 5.76 -7.22 -9.75
C ALA A 63 6.80 -6.16 -9.37
N SER A 64 7.43 -5.51 -10.35
CA SER A 64 8.37 -4.41 -10.08
C SER A 64 7.69 -3.16 -9.56
N LEU A 65 6.49 -2.84 -10.06
CA LEU A 65 5.67 -1.75 -9.52
C LEU A 65 5.28 -2.02 -8.06
N LEU A 66 4.76 -3.22 -7.77
CA LEU A 66 4.41 -3.61 -6.40
C LEU A 66 5.61 -3.59 -5.45
N ARG A 67 6.79 -4.07 -5.89
CA ARG A 67 8.03 -3.97 -5.12
C ARG A 67 8.40 -2.52 -4.81
N THR A 68 8.31 -1.65 -5.82
CA THR A 68 8.61 -0.22 -5.66
C THR A 68 7.65 0.45 -4.67
N GLU A 69 6.36 0.12 -4.72
CA GLU A 69 5.36 0.64 -3.80
C GLU A 69 5.60 0.16 -2.37
N LEU A 70 5.89 -1.13 -2.19
CA LEU A 70 6.25 -1.71 -0.91
C LEU A 70 7.50 -1.05 -0.32
N ASP A 71 8.57 -0.92 -1.10
CA ASP A 71 9.81 -0.28 -0.68
C ASP A 71 9.61 1.19 -0.29
N ALA A 72 8.80 1.91 -1.07
CA ALA A 72 8.44 3.29 -0.76
C ALA A 72 7.64 3.39 0.55
N LEU A 73 6.75 2.43 0.83
CA LEU A 73 6.01 2.37 2.09
C LEU A 73 6.96 2.12 3.27
N VAL A 74 7.82 1.12 3.19
CA VAL A 74 8.79 0.80 4.26
C VAL A 74 9.69 2.00 4.55
N LEU A 75 10.23 2.63 3.50
CA LEU A 75 11.11 3.78 3.64
C LEU A 75 10.39 4.98 4.26
N ARG A 76 9.14 5.23 3.85
CA ARG A 76 8.32 6.33 4.38
C ARG A 76 8.03 6.13 5.86
N VAL A 77 7.66 4.93 6.29
CA VAL A 77 7.33 4.64 7.70
C VAL A 77 8.53 4.82 8.61
N ARG A 78 9.74 4.45 8.16
CA ARG A 78 10.98 4.67 8.93
C ARG A 78 11.28 6.15 9.23
N GLY A 79 10.78 7.08 8.42
CA GLY A 79 10.96 8.51 8.61
C GLY A 79 9.85 9.20 9.41
N LEU A 80 8.83 8.47 9.86
CA LEU A 80 7.66 9.01 10.55
C LEU A 80 7.67 8.65 12.03
N ASN A 81 6.89 9.41 12.82
CA ASN A 81 6.70 9.14 14.23
C ASN A 81 5.69 7.99 14.41
N VAL A 82 6.21 6.77 14.44
CA VAL A 82 5.45 5.53 14.67
C VAL A 82 6.02 4.80 15.89
N PRO A 83 5.25 3.88 16.51
CA PRO A 83 5.77 3.01 17.57
C PRO A 83 7.02 2.26 17.09
N THR A 84 7.99 2.05 17.99
CA THR A 84 9.31 1.46 17.68
C THR A 84 9.21 0.05 17.08
N GLU A 85 8.13 -0.67 17.37
CA GLU A 85 7.84 -2.03 16.90
C GLU A 85 7.31 -2.08 15.46
N VAL A 86 6.81 -0.96 14.93
CA VAL A 86 6.19 -0.90 13.60
C VAL A 86 7.20 -1.06 12.46
N PRO A 87 8.34 -0.32 12.41
CA PRO A 87 9.33 -0.47 11.36
C PRO A 87 9.91 -1.88 11.18
N PRO A 88 10.30 -2.62 12.24
CA PRO A 88 10.81 -3.98 12.07
C PRO A 88 9.73 -4.94 11.57
N LYS A 89 8.50 -4.88 12.11
CA LYS A 89 7.39 -5.74 11.65
C LYS A 89 7.03 -5.48 10.20
N LEU A 90 6.98 -4.22 9.78
CA LEU A 90 6.74 -3.88 8.38
C LEU A 90 7.86 -4.40 7.46
N ALA A 91 9.11 -4.39 7.93
CA ALA A 91 10.22 -4.98 7.19
C ALA A 91 10.08 -6.50 7.05
N GLU A 92 9.69 -7.21 8.11
CA GLU A 92 9.43 -8.66 8.06
C GLU A 92 8.33 -9.02 7.05
N ILE A 93 7.23 -8.27 7.04
CA ILE A 93 6.17 -8.44 6.04
C ILE A 93 6.72 -8.18 4.63
N ALA A 94 7.51 -7.13 4.47
CA ALA A 94 8.07 -6.77 3.17
C ALA A 94 9.02 -7.86 2.63
N GLU A 95 9.83 -8.50 3.48
CA GLU A 95 10.68 -9.62 3.09
C GLU A 95 9.87 -10.80 2.55
N VAL A 96 8.79 -11.19 3.24
CA VAL A 96 7.91 -12.28 2.79
C VAL A 96 7.27 -11.96 1.44
N LEU A 97 6.75 -10.74 1.28
CA LEU A 97 6.12 -10.30 0.03
C LEU A 97 7.14 -10.20 -1.12
N ARG A 98 8.36 -9.73 -0.86
CA ARG A 98 9.44 -9.69 -1.86
C ARG A 98 9.81 -11.09 -2.37
N GLY A 99 9.86 -12.09 -1.49
CA GLY A 99 10.13 -13.48 -1.89
C GLY A 99 9.18 -14.00 -2.98
N MET A 100 7.89 -13.63 -2.91
CA MET A 100 6.91 -13.95 -3.94
C MET A 100 7.04 -13.06 -5.19
N LEU A 101 7.26 -11.76 -5.00
CA LEU A 101 7.42 -10.79 -6.10
C LEU A 101 8.69 -11.01 -6.93
N ASP A 102 9.70 -11.68 -6.39
CA ASP A 102 10.92 -12.07 -7.10
C ASP A 102 10.70 -13.24 -8.07
N ARG A 103 9.53 -13.89 -8.01
CA ARG A 103 9.09 -14.93 -8.96
C ARG A 103 7.83 -14.52 -9.72
N PRO A 104 7.89 -13.44 -10.53
CA PRO A 104 6.71 -12.81 -11.11
C PRO A 104 5.91 -13.72 -12.06
N ARG A 105 6.56 -14.68 -12.73
CA ARG A 105 5.89 -15.62 -13.64
C ARG A 105 5.11 -16.70 -12.89
N GLU A 106 5.70 -17.24 -11.82
CA GLU A 106 5.05 -18.21 -10.94
C GLU A 106 3.89 -17.52 -10.22
N LEU A 107 4.09 -16.30 -9.72
CA LEU A 107 3.04 -15.52 -9.08
C LEU A 107 1.87 -15.24 -10.02
N ARG A 108 2.13 -14.92 -11.30
CA ARG A 108 1.07 -14.73 -12.31
C ARG A 108 0.31 -16.03 -12.64
N ALA A 109 0.95 -17.18 -12.48
CA ALA A 109 0.31 -18.48 -12.67
C ALA A 109 -0.59 -18.89 -11.50
N ASP A 110 -0.49 -18.22 -10.35
CA ASP A 110 -1.33 -18.38 -9.17
C ASP A 110 -2.17 -17.10 -8.92
N PRO A 111 -3.40 -17.03 -9.47
CA PRO A 111 -4.26 -15.86 -9.32
C PRO A 111 -4.59 -15.50 -7.87
N ASP A 112 -4.69 -16.50 -6.99
CA ASP A 112 -5.04 -16.29 -5.58
C ASP A 112 -3.86 -15.65 -4.83
N ALA A 113 -2.64 -16.14 -5.06
CA ALA A 113 -1.42 -15.54 -4.51
C ALA A 113 -1.20 -14.13 -5.07
N LEU A 114 -1.37 -13.92 -6.37
CA LEU A 114 -1.26 -12.60 -6.99
C LEU A 114 -2.26 -11.61 -6.39
N HIS A 115 -3.54 -12.01 -6.28
CA HIS A 115 -4.57 -11.16 -5.69
C HIS A 115 -4.25 -10.81 -4.24
N ALA A 116 -3.82 -11.78 -3.44
CA ALA A 116 -3.45 -11.55 -2.05
C ALA A 116 -2.26 -10.59 -1.91
N VAL A 117 -1.21 -10.75 -2.72
CA VAL A 117 -0.04 -9.84 -2.72
C VAL A 117 -0.44 -8.43 -3.14
N THR A 118 -1.20 -8.28 -4.23
CA THR A 118 -1.68 -6.96 -4.69
C THR A 118 -2.56 -6.29 -3.64
N ARG A 119 -3.44 -7.04 -2.95
CA ARG A 119 -4.27 -6.52 -1.86
C ARG A 119 -3.43 -6.08 -0.66
N LEU A 120 -2.50 -6.93 -0.22
CA LEU A 120 -1.64 -6.64 0.93
C LEU A 120 -0.75 -5.42 0.69
N VAL A 121 -0.08 -5.34 -0.46
CA VAL A 121 0.83 -4.25 -0.83
C VAL A 121 0.07 -2.97 -1.16
N GLY A 122 -0.96 -3.07 -1.99
CA GLY A 122 -1.64 -1.89 -2.55
C GLY A 122 -2.69 -1.29 -1.62
N THR A 123 -3.28 -2.09 -0.73
CA THR A 123 -4.44 -1.67 0.09
C THR A 123 -4.20 -1.88 1.58
N ASP A 124 -4.03 -3.11 2.04
CA ASP A 124 -4.16 -3.44 3.47
C ASP A 124 -3.03 -2.80 4.30
N LEU A 125 -1.77 -2.94 3.85
CA LEU A 125 -0.62 -2.35 4.55
C LEU A 125 -0.66 -0.80 4.53
N PRO A 126 -0.81 -0.12 3.37
CA PRO A 126 -0.95 1.33 3.34
C PRO A 126 -2.12 1.83 4.21
N LEU A 127 -3.27 1.14 4.20
CA LEU A 127 -4.47 1.56 4.91
C LEU A 127 -4.28 1.48 6.43
N SER A 128 -3.73 0.39 6.96
CA SER A 128 -3.45 0.26 8.41
C SER A 128 -2.52 1.36 8.90
N VAL A 129 -1.42 1.60 8.19
CA VAL A 129 -0.44 2.64 8.54
C VAL A 129 -1.06 4.03 8.40
N GLN A 130 -1.78 4.29 7.30
CA GLN A 130 -2.42 5.58 7.05
C GLN A 130 -3.48 5.90 8.11
N THR A 131 -4.29 4.91 8.49
CA THR A 131 -5.32 5.06 9.53
C THR A 131 -4.69 5.49 10.86
N TYR A 132 -3.57 4.86 11.24
CA TYR A 132 -2.82 5.26 12.44
C TYR A 132 -2.27 6.68 12.33
N LEU A 133 -1.60 7.00 11.22
CA LEU A 133 -0.95 8.32 11.03
C LEU A 133 -1.94 9.48 10.91
N ASN A 134 -3.17 9.22 10.47
CA ASN A 134 -4.23 10.22 10.37
C ASN A 134 -4.85 10.57 11.73
N LEU A 135 -4.58 9.79 12.78
CA LEU A 135 -5.07 10.08 14.12
C LEU A 135 -4.23 11.20 14.76
N PRO A 136 -4.86 12.18 15.43
CA PRO A 136 -4.12 13.12 16.26
C PRO A 136 -3.31 12.38 17.33
N TRP A 137 -2.04 12.75 17.51
CA TRP A 137 -1.10 12.04 18.39
C TRP A 137 -1.60 11.86 19.83
N TRP A 138 -2.32 12.86 20.38
CA TRP A 138 -2.89 12.81 21.73
C TRP A 138 -4.01 11.78 21.84
N TYR A 139 -4.79 11.61 20.78
CA TYR A 139 -5.85 10.60 20.71
C TYR A 139 -5.26 9.20 20.51
N ALA A 140 -4.28 9.08 19.62
CA ALA A 140 -3.58 7.82 19.36
C ALA A 140 -2.93 7.25 20.64
N ALA A 141 -2.26 8.11 21.42
CA ALA A 141 -1.66 7.75 22.69
C ALA A 141 -2.70 7.33 23.74
N ALA A 142 -3.76 8.13 23.94
CA ALA A 142 -4.79 7.85 24.94
C ALA A 142 -5.56 6.54 24.69
N ARG A 143 -5.72 6.14 23.41
CA ARG A 143 -6.46 4.93 23.02
C ARG A 143 -5.60 3.69 22.80
N GLY A 144 -4.28 3.78 22.97
CA GLY A 144 -3.37 2.66 22.67
C GLY A 144 -3.35 2.28 21.18
N SER A 145 -3.59 3.24 20.29
CA SER A 145 -3.72 2.97 18.84
C SER A 145 -2.43 2.42 18.22
N GLY A 146 -1.27 2.67 18.84
CA GLY A 146 0.00 2.11 18.41
C GLY A 146 0.07 0.59 18.60
N ALA A 147 -0.42 0.08 19.74
CA ALA A 147 -0.50 -1.36 19.99
C ALA A 147 -1.51 -2.04 19.06
N GLU A 148 -2.60 -1.35 18.74
CA GLU A 148 -3.58 -1.82 17.76
C GLU A 148 -2.98 -1.91 16.35
N LEU A 149 -2.21 -0.91 15.91
CA LEU A 149 -1.48 -0.97 14.64
C LEU A 149 -0.51 -2.17 14.62
N VAL A 150 0.25 -2.36 15.70
CA VAL A 150 1.17 -3.51 15.82
C VAL A 150 0.42 -4.84 15.67
N ARG A 151 -0.73 -4.98 16.35
CA ARG A 151 -1.58 -6.17 16.23
C ARG A 151 -2.11 -6.37 14.80
N GLN A 152 -2.48 -5.29 14.11
CA GLN A 152 -2.88 -5.37 12.70
C GLN A 152 -1.73 -5.84 11.82
N LEU A 153 -0.51 -5.33 12.02
CA LEU A 153 0.66 -5.79 11.30
C LEU A 153 0.98 -7.27 11.57
N ASP A 154 0.78 -7.76 12.80
CA ASP A 154 0.93 -9.19 13.10
C ASP A 154 -0.06 -10.06 12.31
N LEU A 155 -1.31 -9.61 12.18
CA LEU A 155 -2.32 -10.31 11.38
C LEU A 155 -1.97 -10.29 9.89
N LEU A 156 -1.49 -9.16 9.38
CA LEU A 156 -1.06 -9.03 7.98
C LEU A 156 0.21 -9.85 7.70
N HIS A 157 1.14 -9.93 8.64
CA HIS A 157 2.30 -10.80 8.55
C HIS A 157 1.90 -12.27 8.51
N ALA A 158 1.02 -12.71 9.41
CA ALA A 158 0.51 -14.06 9.40
C ALA A 158 -0.24 -14.39 8.09
N ASP A 159 -0.96 -13.42 7.50
CA ASP A 159 -1.59 -13.60 6.19
C ASP A 159 -0.57 -13.73 5.07
N ALA A 160 0.44 -12.86 5.02
CA ALA A 160 1.52 -12.92 4.05
C ALA A 160 2.28 -14.25 4.11
N VAL A 161 2.58 -14.75 5.32
CA VAL A 161 3.24 -16.05 5.52
C VAL A 161 2.37 -17.19 5.01
N ARG A 162 1.07 -17.23 5.35
CA ARG A 162 0.17 -18.28 4.86
C ARG A 162 0.06 -18.30 3.34
N VAL A 163 0.05 -17.12 2.71
CA VAL A 163 0.02 -17.01 1.24
C VAL A 163 1.34 -17.52 0.66
N ALA A 164 2.47 -17.12 1.23
CA ALA A 164 3.79 -17.59 0.80
C ALA A 164 3.96 -19.11 0.95
N GLU A 165 3.49 -19.70 2.05
CA GLU A 165 3.53 -21.15 2.27
C GLU A 165 2.73 -21.91 1.22
N ARG A 166 1.54 -21.41 0.84
CA ARG A 166 0.72 -22.02 -0.22
C ARG A 166 1.39 -21.89 -1.59
N PHE A 167 1.92 -20.71 -1.88
CA PHE A 167 2.63 -20.42 -3.11
C PHE A 167 3.87 -21.32 -3.28
N HIS A 168 4.60 -21.58 -2.19
CA HIS A 168 5.78 -22.44 -2.19
C HIS A 168 5.50 -23.91 -1.90
N ALA A 169 4.24 -24.33 -1.69
CA ALA A 169 3.92 -25.71 -1.30
C ALA A 169 4.45 -26.75 -2.31
N ALA A 170 4.40 -26.42 -3.60
CA ALA A 170 4.94 -27.28 -4.66
C ALA A 170 6.47 -27.38 -4.62
N ASP A 171 7.18 -26.32 -4.21
CA ASP A 171 8.64 -26.35 -4.02
C ASP A 171 9.04 -27.18 -2.80
N VAL A 172 8.31 -27.01 -1.70
CA VAL A 172 8.54 -27.76 -0.45
C VAL A 172 8.35 -29.25 -0.68
N GLN A 173 7.32 -29.64 -1.45
CA GLN A 173 7.09 -31.04 -1.80
C GLN A 173 8.23 -31.62 -2.63
N ARG A 174 8.71 -30.89 -3.65
CA ARG A 174 9.87 -31.31 -4.45
C ARG A 174 11.13 -31.50 -3.62
N GLN A 175 11.36 -30.63 -2.62
CA GLN A 175 12.50 -30.75 -1.71
C GLN A 175 12.37 -31.99 -0.82
N ALA A 176 11.20 -32.24 -0.23
CA ALA A 176 10.95 -33.41 0.60
C ALA A 176 11.09 -34.72 -0.18
N ASP A 177 10.61 -34.75 -1.43
CA ASP A 177 10.76 -35.91 -2.31
C ASP A 177 12.23 -36.16 -2.68
N HIS A 178 13.02 -35.09 -2.87
CA HIS A 178 14.47 -35.22 -3.11
C HIS A 178 15.20 -35.76 -1.89
N THR A 179 14.88 -35.29 -0.68
CA THR A 179 15.42 -35.84 0.57
C THR A 179 15.09 -37.32 0.70
N ARG A 180 13.83 -37.72 0.48
CA ARG A 180 13.42 -39.13 0.53
C ARG A 180 14.17 -39.99 -0.47
N TYR A 181 14.36 -39.51 -1.70
CA TYR A 181 15.15 -40.22 -2.71
C TYR A 181 16.61 -40.40 -2.29
N LEU A 182 17.22 -39.41 -1.63
CA LEU A 182 18.60 -39.52 -1.13
C LEU A 182 18.69 -40.53 0.03
N GLU A 183 17.72 -40.51 0.95
CA GLU A 183 17.62 -41.47 2.06
C GLU A 183 17.42 -42.91 1.57
N ASP A 184 16.58 -43.12 0.55
CA ASP A 184 16.32 -44.47 -0.03
C ASP A 184 17.50 -45.04 -0.83
N ARG A 185 18.51 -44.22 -1.15
CA ARG A 185 19.67 -44.63 -1.96
C ARG A 185 20.88 -45.09 -1.11
N ASP A 186 20.94 -44.68 0.15
CA ASP A 186 21.97 -45.09 1.12
C ASP A 186 21.58 -46.37 1.86
#